data_AF-A0A6C1SU05-F1
#
_entry.id   AF-A0A6C1SU05-F1
#
_cell.length_a   1.000
_cell.length_b   1.000
_cell.length_c   1.000
_cell.angle_alpha   90.00
_cell.angle_beta   90.00
_cell.angle_gamma   90.00
#
_symmetry.space_group_name_H-M   'P 1'
#
loop_
_entity.id
_entity.type
_entity.pdbx_description
1 polymer ?
#
loop_
_entity_poly.entity_id
_entity_poly.type
_entity_poly.pdbx_seq_one_letter_code
_entity_poly.pdbx_strand_id
1 'polypeptide(L)'
;MARVTVEDCVQRVPNRFELVMLAAQRGRSIGSGAPLTVDRDNDKNAVVALREIADGTINLPDIENNLIQSLQKVVELEEPTIEELDLLSVQNDILSEQGEAAPDAEIAADDLHLEGEGGEDIDVLADAEALFEGEESDEEPESQDDGAPGSDSEDET
;
A
#
# COMPACT_ATOMS: atom_id res chain seq x y z
N MET A 1 -1.20 -10.14 26.10
CA MET A 1 -0.63 -10.67 24.86
C MET A 1 -1.30 -11.99 24.50
N ALA A 2 -2.49 -11.91 23.90
CA ALA A 2 -3.15 -13.07 23.32
C ALA A 2 -2.40 -13.52 22.07
N ARG A 3 -2.03 -14.81 22.00
CA ARG A 3 -1.26 -15.37 20.89
C ARG A 3 -2.24 -15.80 19.78
N VAL A 4 -2.37 -15.02 18.72
CA VAL A 4 -3.06 -15.45 17.49
C VAL A 4 -2.17 -16.43 16.72
N THR A 5 -2.76 -17.50 16.20
CA THR A 5 -2.04 -18.50 15.41
C THR A 5 -2.49 -18.46 13.95
N VAL A 6 -1.64 -18.91 13.02
CA VAL A 6 -1.95 -18.88 11.59
C VAL A 6 -3.07 -19.89 11.27
N GLU A 7 -3.16 -20.94 12.08
CA GLU A 7 -4.17 -22.00 12.01
C GLU A 7 -5.59 -21.46 12.16
N ASP A 8 -5.78 -20.42 12.99
CA ASP A 8 -7.09 -19.78 13.18
C ASP A 8 -7.47 -18.93 11.96
N CYS A 9 -6.48 -18.26 11.36
CA CYS A 9 -6.68 -17.41 10.19
C CYS A 9 -6.98 -18.23 8.92
N VAL A 10 -6.30 -19.37 8.76
CA VAL A 10 -6.43 -20.24 7.57
C VAL A 10 -7.79 -20.93 7.51
N GLN A 11 -8.50 -21.07 8.63
CA GLN A 11 -9.88 -21.56 8.63
C GLN A 11 -10.85 -20.60 7.92
N ARG A 12 -10.50 -19.31 7.85
CA ARG A 12 -11.31 -18.27 7.19
C ARG A 12 -10.84 -18.00 5.77
N VAL A 13 -9.52 -17.88 5.60
CA VAL A 13 -8.88 -17.64 4.30
C VAL A 13 -7.90 -18.79 4.05
N PRO A 14 -8.29 -19.84 3.30
CA PRO A 14 -7.47 -21.04 3.14
C PRO A 14 -6.17 -20.77 2.37
N ASN A 15 -6.17 -19.76 1.50
CA ASN A 15 -4.99 -19.33 0.78
C ASN A 15 -4.11 -18.44 1.68
N ARG A 16 -2.91 -18.93 2.00
CA ARG A 16 -1.97 -18.22 2.88
C ARG A 16 -1.42 -16.93 2.26
N PHE A 17 -1.26 -16.87 0.94
CA PHE A 17 -0.79 -15.65 0.27
C PHE A 17 -1.88 -14.57 0.27
N GLU A 18 -3.11 -14.98 -0.02
CA GLU A 18 -4.29 -14.11 0.05
C GLU A 18 -4.50 -13.58 1.47
N LEU A 19 -4.37 -14.44 2.48
CA LEU A 19 -4.42 -14.04 3.89
C LEU A 19 -3.43 -12.92 4.19
N VAL A 20 -2.18 -13.04 3.72
CA VAL A 20 -1.16 -12.01 3.93
C VAL A 20 -1.55 -10.71 3.22
N MET A 21 -2.07 -10.79 1.99
CA MET A 21 -2.50 -9.58 1.25
C MET A 21 -3.67 -8.87 1.93
N LEU A 22 -4.71 -9.62 2.35
CA LEU A 22 -5.88 -9.06 3.02
C LEU A 22 -5.50 -8.49 4.40
N ALA A 23 -4.68 -9.20 5.18
CA ALA A 23 -4.19 -8.72 6.47
C ALA A 23 -3.33 -7.46 6.34
N ALA A 24 -2.49 -7.39 5.31
CA ALA A 24 -1.70 -6.19 5.02
C ALA A 24 -2.58 -5.00 4.66
N GLN A 25 -3.57 -5.19 3.78
CA GLN A 25 -4.51 -4.13 3.41
C GLN A 25 -5.29 -3.64 4.63
N ARG A 26 -5.83 -4.57 5.42
CA ARG A 26 -6.56 -4.23 6.65
C ARG A 26 -5.66 -3.52 7.66
N GLY A 27 -4.42 -3.96 7.82
CA GLY A 27 -3.44 -3.32 8.69
C GLY A 27 -3.15 -1.86 8.30
N ARG A 28 -3.13 -1.56 7.00
CA ARG A 28 -3.02 -0.17 6.49
C ARG A 28 -4.29 0.63 6.82
N SER A 29 -5.47 0.07 6.61
CA SER A 29 -6.74 0.75 6.98
C SER A 29 -6.80 1.08 8.47
N ILE A 30 -6.35 0.17 9.34
CA ILE A 30 -6.24 0.44 10.79
C ILE A 30 -5.21 1.55 11.04
N GLY A 31 -4.09 1.54 10.32
CA GLY A 31 -3.08 2.60 10.39
C GLY A 31 -3.60 3.98 9.95
N SER A 32 -4.52 4.03 8.99
CA SER A 32 -5.19 5.27 8.56
C SER A 32 -6.36 5.68 9.46
N GLY A 33 -6.56 5.01 10.60
CA GLY A 33 -7.59 5.37 11.58
C GLY A 33 -8.94 4.67 11.40
N ALA A 34 -9.01 3.58 10.61
CA ALA A 34 -10.24 2.79 10.54
C ALA A 34 -10.61 2.21 11.92
N PRO A 35 -11.92 2.12 12.24
CA PRO A 35 -12.37 1.58 13.52
C PRO A 35 -11.97 0.11 13.66
N LEU A 36 -11.57 -0.26 14.88
CA LEU A 36 -11.28 -1.63 15.26
C LEU A 36 -12.57 -2.31 15.74
N THR A 37 -12.69 -3.59 15.41
CA THR A 37 -13.79 -4.45 15.86
C THR A 37 -13.40 -5.34 17.05
N VAL A 38 -12.11 -5.36 17.37
CA VAL A 38 -11.51 -6.16 18.44
C VAL A 38 -10.63 -5.26 19.31
N ASP A 39 -10.57 -5.56 20.61
CA ASP A 39 -9.77 -4.80 21.57
C ASP A 39 -8.27 -4.87 21.28
N ARG A 40 -7.64 -3.70 21.33
CA ARG A 40 -6.21 -3.52 21.06
C ARG A 40 -5.40 -3.86 22.30
N ASP A 41 -4.83 -5.06 22.34
CA ASP A 41 -3.99 -5.58 23.45
C ASP A 41 -2.51 -5.20 23.23
N ASN A 42 -2.22 -3.90 23.07
CA ASN A 42 -0.89 -3.38 22.68
C ASN A 42 -0.31 -4.00 21.39
N ASP A 43 -1.18 -4.59 20.57
CA ASP A 43 -0.81 -5.25 19.33
C ASP A 43 -0.52 -4.22 18.21
N LYS A 44 0.42 -4.59 17.33
CA LYS A 44 0.65 -3.87 16.07
C LYS A 44 -0.55 -4.04 15.14
N ASN A 45 -0.76 -3.09 14.22
CA ASN A 45 -1.90 -3.11 13.29
C ASN A 45 -2.01 -4.44 12.50
N ALA A 46 -0.87 -5.03 12.11
CA ALA A 46 -0.85 -6.32 11.42
C ALA A 46 -1.39 -7.48 12.27
N VAL A 47 -1.08 -7.50 13.57
CA VAL A 47 -1.56 -8.54 14.50
C VAL A 47 -3.03 -8.35 14.82
N VAL A 48 -3.47 -7.09 15.01
CA VAL A 48 -4.89 -6.75 15.16
C VAL A 48 -5.69 -7.21 13.93
N ALA A 49 -5.20 -6.94 12.72
CA ALA A 49 -5.86 -7.38 11.49
C ALA A 49 -6.01 -8.91 11.41
N LEU A 50 -4.98 -9.68 11.78
CA LEU A 50 -5.07 -11.14 11.82
C LEU A 50 -6.08 -11.64 12.86
N ARG A 51 -6.18 -10.97 14.02
CA ARG A 51 -7.20 -11.27 15.04
C ARG A 51 -8.61 -10.99 14.52
N GLU A 52 -8.84 -9.85 13.88
CA GLU A 52 -10.13 -9.52 13.26
C GLU A 52 -10.52 -10.53 12.16
N ILE A 53 -9.55 -11.03 11.38
CA ILE A 53 -9.78 -12.08 10.37
C ILE A 53 -10.14 -13.41 11.04
N ALA A 54 -9.39 -13.84 12.05
CA ALA A 54 -9.66 -15.09 12.78
C ALA A 54 -11.04 -15.08 13.45
N ASP A 55 -11.37 -13.98 14.14
CA ASP A 55 -12.66 -13.78 14.82
C ASP A 55 -13.80 -13.58 13.80
N GLY A 56 -13.48 -13.18 12.57
CA GLY A 56 -14.43 -12.95 11.48
C GLY A 56 -15.38 -11.80 11.76
N THR A 57 -14.90 -10.78 12.44
CA THR A 57 -15.63 -9.56 12.79
C THR A 57 -15.67 -8.54 11.65
N ILE A 58 -14.89 -8.79 10.59
CA ILE A 58 -14.74 -7.91 9.42
C ILE A 58 -15.22 -8.63 8.15
N ASN A 59 -15.70 -7.84 7.19
CA ASN A 59 -16.16 -8.35 5.90
C ASN A 59 -14.98 -8.50 4.92
N LEU A 60 -14.60 -9.74 4.63
CA LEU A 60 -13.45 -10.06 3.75
C LEU A 60 -13.64 -9.53 2.32
N PRO A 61 -14.79 -9.72 1.65
CA PRO A 61 -15.08 -9.13 0.34
C PRO A 61 -14.84 -7.61 0.27
N ASP A 62 -15.17 -6.86 1.32
CA ASP A 62 -14.97 -5.41 1.31
C ASP A 62 -13.48 -5.08 1.32
N ILE A 63 -12.68 -5.81 2.09
CA ILE A 63 -11.22 -5.63 2.15
C ILE A 63 -10.59 -6.01 0.82
N GLU A 64 -11.06 -7.07 0.19
CA GLU A 64 -10.62 -7.51 -1.14
C GLU A 64 -10.93 -6.44 -2.20
N ASN A 65 -12.14 -5.88 -2.21
CA ASN A 65 -12.50 -4.81 -3.12
C ASN A 65 -11.63 -3.56 -2.92
N ASN A 66 -11.37 -3.17 -1.66
CA ASN A 66 -10.47 -2.07 -1.36
C ASN A 66 -9.03 -2.35 -1.81
N LEU A 67 -8.57 -3.60 -1.68
CA LEU A 67 -7.25 -4.01 -2.18
C LEU A 67 -7.19 -3.86 -3.71
N ILE A 68 -8.19 -4.38 -4.43
CA ILE A 68 -8.28 -4.28 -5.89
C ILE A 68 -8.27 -2.81 -6.33
N GLN A 69 -9.11 -1.97 -5.71
CA GLN A 69 -9.17 -0.53 -6.02
C GLN A 69 -7.81 0.15 -5.78
N SER A 70 -7.09 -0.22 -4.72
CA SER A 70 -5.78 0.37 -4.43
C SER A 70 -4.69 -0.02 -5.44
N LEU A 71 -4.89 -1.11 -6.18
CA LEU A 71 -3.95 -1.60 -7.20
C LEU A 71 -4.34 -1.21 -8.63
N GLN A 72 -5.60 -0.82 -8.85
CA GLN A 72 -6.05 -0.28 -10.12
C GLN A 72 -5.47 1.13 -10.31
N LYS A 73 -4.43 1.25 -11.15
CA LYS A 73 -3.97 2.56 -11.62
C LYS A 73 -5.08 3.19 -12.47
N VAL A 74 -5.63 4.31 -12.00
CA VAL A 74 -6.47 5.16 -12.84
C VAL A 74 -5.55 5.80 -13.88
N VAL A 75 -5.64 5.33 -15.12
CA VAL A 75 -5.06 6.05 -16.25
C VAL A 75 -6.04 7.17 -16.55
N GLU A 76 -5.70 8.38 -16.12
CA GLU A 76 -6.42 9.58 -16.57
C GLU A 76 -6.19 9.67 -18.08
N LEU A 77 -7.23 9.41 -18.86
CA LEU A 77 -7.23 9.76 -20.28
C LEU A 77 -7.28 11.28 -20.30
N GLU A 78 -6.12 11.93 -20.45
CA GLU A 78 -6.09 13.36 -20.74
C GLU A 78 -6.95 13.60 -21.98
N GLU A 79 -7.94 14.48 -21.83
CA GLU A 79 -8.68 14.95 -22.99
C GLU A 79 -7.69 15.67 -23.91
N PRO A 80 -7.64 15.33 -25.21
CA PRO A 80 -6.73 15.99 -26.12
C PRO A 80 -7.01 17.50 -26.09
N THR A 81 -5.95 18.28 -25.94
CA THR A 81 -6.03 19.73 -26.00
C THR A 81 -6.58 20.17 -27.36
N ILE A 82 -7.11 21.39 -27.43
CA ILE A 82 -7.67 21.94 -28.69
C ILE A 82 -6.60 21.94 -29.80
N GLU A 83 -5.33 22.16 -29.43
CA GLU A 83 -4.19 22.16 -30.33
C GLU A 83 -3.87 20.76 -30.87
N GLU A 84 -3.93 19.74 -30.02
CA GLU A 84 -3.78 18.33 -30.42
C GLU A 84 -4.96 17.88 -31.29
N LEU A 85 -6.17 18.31 -30.98
CA LEU A 85 -7.37 18.00 -31.75
C LEU A 85 -7.31 18.63 -33.16
N ASP A 86 -6.82 19.87 -33.26
CA ASP A 86 -6.62 20.55 -34.54
C ASP A 86 -5.55 19.84 -35.38
N LEU A 87 -4.42 19.49 -34.77
CA LEU A 87 -3.36 18.71 -35.41
C LEU A 87 -3.84 17.33 -35.90
N LEU A 88 -4.63 16.62 -35.09
CA LEU A 88 -5.25 15.34 -35.44
C LEU A 88 -6.23 15.49 -36.62
N SER A 89 -6.98 16.58 -36.66
CA SER A 89 -7.91 16.86 -37.77
C SER A 89 -7.17 17.12 -39.08
N VAL A 90 -6.09 17.91 -39.03
CA VAL A 90 -5.23 18.19 -40.19
C VAL A 90 -4.52 16.91 -40.66
N GLN A 91 -4.07 16.06 -39.74
CA GLN A 91 -3.46 14.77 -40.07
C GLN A 91 -4.45 13.87 -40.84
N ASN A 92 -5.71 13.81 -40.40
CA ASN A 92 -6.77 13.06 -41.06
C ASN A 92 -7.13 13.61 -42.43
N ASP A 93 -7.17 14.94 -42.57
CA ASP A 93 -7.43 15.59 -43.86
C ASP A 93 -6.29 15.28 -44.86
N ILE A 94 -5.03 15.34 -44.42
CA ILE A 94 -3.86 14.99 -45.26
C ILE A 94 -3.90 13.51 -45.68
N LEU A 95 -4.29 12.60 -44.78
CA LEU A 95 -4.48 11.18 -45.09
C LEU A 95 -5.63 10.95 -46.09
N SER A 96 -6.65 11.80 -46.08
CA SER A 96 -7.77 11.73 -47.02
C SER A 96 -7.43 12.32 -48.40
N GLU A 97 -6.50 13.29 -48.47
CA GLU A 97 -6.07 13.94 -49.71
C GLU A 97 -4.94 13.19 -50.42
N GLN A 98 -4.07 12.50 -49.67
CA GLN A 98 -3.13 11.53 -50.24
C GLN A 98 -3.87 10.20 -50.42
N GLY A 99 -4.44 9.98 -51.61
CA GLY A 99 -5.28 8.82 -51.92
C GLY A 99 -4.61 7.45 -51.83
N GLU A 100 -4.17 7.03 -50.66
CA GLU A 100 -4.15 5.63 -50.27
C GLU A 100 -5.57 5.30 -49.83
N ALA A 101 -6.33 4.76 -50.78
CA ALA A 101 -7.52 3.99 -50.47
C ALA A 101 -7.18 3.04 -49.33
N ALA A 102 -8.06 2.98 -48.33
CA ALA A 102 -8.02 1.97 -47.28
C ALA A 102 -7.57 0.62 -47.87
N PRO A 103 -6.55 -0.06 -47.32
CA PRO A 103 -6.49 -1.48 -47.57
C PRO A 103 -7.78 -2.01 -46.95
N ASP A 104 -8.62 -2.64 -47.78
CA ASP A 104 -9.77 -3.40 -47.30
C ASP A 104 -9.32 -4.25 -46.12
N ALA A 105 -9.73 -3.86 -44.92
CA ALA A 105 -9.51 -4.63 -43.72
C ALA A 105 -10.50 -5.81 -43.72
N GLU A 106 -10.30 -6.75 -44.64
CA GLU A 106 -10.43 -8.15 -44.23
C GLU A 106 -9.31 -8.39 -43.23
N ILE A 107 -9.65 -8.28 -41.95
CA ILE A 107 -8.81 -8.78 -40.86
C ILE A 107 -8.82 -10.30 -41.00
N ALA A 108 -7.96 -10.82 -41.86
CA ALA A 108 -7.48 -12.19 -41.75
C ALA A 108 -6.66 -12.22 -40.46
N ALA A 109 -7.21 -12.89 -39.46
CA ALA A 109 -6.52 -13.20 -38.22
C ALA A 109 -5.39 -14.19 -38.51
N ASP A 110 -4.22 -13.69 -38.91
CA ASP A 110 -2.96 -14.41 -38.74
C ASP A 110 -1.77 -13.46 -38.89
N ASP A 111 -0.76 -13.64 -38.05
CA ASP A 111 0.57 -13.00 -38.05
C ASP A 111 0.74 -11.70 -37.21
N LEU A 112 0.68 -11.89 -35.88
CA LEU A 112 1.48 -11.09 -34.95
C LEU A 112 2.90 -11.70 -34.89
N HIS A 113 3.79 -11.28 -35.77
CA HIS A 113 5.22 -11.53 -35.64
C HIS A 113 5.85 -10.47 -34.72
N LEU A 114 6.29 -10.93 -33.56
CA LEU A 114 6.93 -10.17 -32.51
C LEU A 114 8.45 -10.15 -32.76
N GLU A 115 9.02 -9.04 -33.22
CA GLU A 115 10.46 -8.80 -33.13
C GLU A 115 10.77 -7.34 -32.80
N GLY A 116 11.62 -7.13 -31.79
CA GLY A 116 12.10 -5.83 -31.36
C GLY A 116 12.79 -5.87 -30.00
N GLU A 117 13.97 -6.48 -29.95
CA GLU A 117 14.93 -6.39 -28.84
C GLU A 117 15.58 -4.99 -28.75
N GLY A 118 15.95 -4.59 -27.52
CA GLY A 118 16.85 -3.47 -27.19
C GLY A 118 16.10 -2.21 -26.73
N GLY A 119 16.20 -1.68 -25.51
CA GLY A 119 17.26 -1.77 -24.51
C GLY A 119 17.93 -0.40 -24.38
N GLU A 120 17.37 0.51 -23.58
CA GLU A 120 18.04 1.74 -23.11
C GLU A 120 17.59 2.05 -21.66
N ASP A 121 18.53 1.79 -20.73
CA ASP A 121 18.83 2.44 -19.45
C ASP A 121 17.70 3.03 -18.58
N ILE A 122 17.37 2.30 -17.50
CA ILE A 122 16.65 2.83 -16.34
C ILE A 122 17.71 3.27 -15.30
N ASP A 123 17.98 4.58 -15.25
CA ASP A 123 18.68 5.22 -14.12
C ASP A 123 17.73 5.29 -12.91
N VAL A 124 17.75 4.27 -12.04
CA VAL A 124 17.06 4.30 -10.74
C VAL A 124 18.07 4.04 -9.63
N LEU A 125 19.03 4.95 -9.47
CA LEU A 125 19.89 5.03 -8.29
C LEU A 125 20.29 6.49 -8.01
N ALA A 126 19.32 7.34 -7.68
CA ALA A 126 19.60 8.66 -7.12
C ALA A 126 18.38 9.22 -6.36
N ASP A 127 17.93 8.58 -5.26
CA ASP A 127 17.34 9.33 -4.12
C ASP A 127 17.02 8.48 -2.86
N ALA A 128 17.97 7.69 -2.34
CA ALA A 128 17.73 6.85 -1.15
C ALA A 128 18.56 7.20 0.10
N GLU A 129 19.31 8.32 0.12
CA GLU A 129 20.22 8.62 1.24
C GLU A 129 19.91 9.90 2.06
N ALA A 130 18.79 10.60 1.81
CA ALA A 130 18.55 11.91 2.44
C ALA A 130 17.47 11.98 3.55
N LEU A 131 17.08 10.86 4.20
CA LEU A 131 15.99 10.88 5.20
C LEU A 131 16.28 10.21 6.55
N PHE A 132 17.55 10.07 6.94
CA PHE A 132 17.93 9.68 8.31
C PHE A 132 18.87 10.71 8.93
N GLU A 133 18.36 11.92 9.14
CA GLU A 133 18.88 12.84 10.15
C GLU A 133 17.74 13.13 11.13
N GLY A 134 17.88 12.64 12.36
CA GLY A 134 16.86 12.75 13.39
C GLY A 134 17.37 12.27 14.76
N GLU A 135 18.12 13.17 15.41
CA GLU A 135 18.21 13.41 16.86
C GLU A 135 18.50 12.22 17.81
N GLU A 136 19.78 12.07 18.19
CA GLU A 136 20.16 11.55 19.50
C GLU A 136 19.83 12.60 20.57
N SER A 137 18.78 12.34 21.35
CA SER A 137 18.53 13.05 22.61
C SER A 137 19.17 12.27 23.76
N ASP A 138 20.39 12.65 24.12
CA ASP A 138 20.99 12.31 25.42
C ASP A 138 20.31 13.16 26.50
N GLU A 139 19.49 12.54 27.34
CA GLU A 139 18.99 13.13 28.58
C GLU A 139 19.27 12.15 29.73
N GLU A 140 20.40 12.34 30.41
CA GLU A 140 20.65 11.74 31.73
C GLU A 140 19.84 12.52 32.77
N PRO A 141 19.02 11.89 33.63
CA PRO A 141 18.37 12.61 34.71
C PRO A 141 19.34 12.90 35.85
N GLU A 142 19.47 14.18 36.18
CA GLU A 142 20.22 14.72 37.31
C GLU A 142 19.78 14.09 38.65
N SER A 143 20.76 13.66 39.44
CA SER A 143 20.57 13.26 40.82
C SER A 143 20.40 14.48 41.72
N GLN A 144 19.15 14.80 42.07
CA GLN A 144 18.81 15.66 43.21
C GLN A 144 17.59 15.08 43.92
N ASP A 145 17.82 14.47 45.08
CA ASP A 145 16.78 14.33 46.11
C ASP A 145 17.36 14.89 47.42
N ASP A 146 17.04 16.15 47.65
CA ASP A 146 17.19 16.85 48.92
C ASP A 146 16.19 16.26 49.93
N GLY A 147 16.71 15.78 51.05
CA GLY A 147 15.93 15.05 52.05
C GLY A 147 14.96 15.87 52.88
N ALA A 148 14.07 15.13 53.57
CA ALA A 148 13.60 15.29 54.97
C ALA A 148 12.28 14.50 55.14
N PRO A 149 11.75 14.30 56.37
CA PRO A 149 12.37 13.93 57.65
C PRO A 149 11.63 12.74 58.33
N GLY A 150 12.24 12.19 59.39
CA GLY A 150 11.50 11.64 60.54
C GLY A 150 11.00 10.20 60.44
N SER A 151 11.69 9.29 61.15
CA SER A 151 11.08 8.09 61.71
C SER A 151 11.42 8.02 63.20
N ASP A 152 10.48 8.50 64.02
CA ASP A 152 10.30 8.06 65.40
C ASP A 152 9.87 6.59 65.41
N SER A 153 10.57 5.77 66.20
CA SER A 153 10.14 4.56 66.93
C SER A 153 11.43 3.87 67.39
N GLU A 154 11.80 3.98 68.67
CA GLU A 154 11.43 3.00 69.72
C GLU A 154 11.84 1.58 69.30
N ASP A 155 12.95 1.04 69.83
CA ASP A 155 12.86 0.01 70.88
C ASP A 155 14.22 -0.42 71.48
N GLU A 156 14.12 -0.81 72.76
CA GLU A 156 15.00 -1.55 73.68
C GLU A 156 16.27 -2.28 73.16
N THR A 157 17.45 -2.03 73.77
CA THR A 157 18.06 -2.79 74.89
C THR A 157 19.49 -2.31 75.18
#